data_AF-A0A5S5CVR7-F1
#
_entry.id   AF-A0A5S5CVR7-F1
#
_cell.length_a   1.000
_cell.length_b   1.000
_cell.length_c   1.000
_cell.angle_alpha   90.00
_cell.angle_beta   90.00
_cell.angle_gamma   90.00
#
_symmetry.space_group_name_H-M   'P 1'
#
loop_
_entity.id
_entity.type
_entity.pdbx_description
1 polymer ?
#
loop_
_entity_poly.entity_id
_entity_poly.type
_entity_poly.pdbx_seq_one_letter_code
_entity_poly.pdbx_strand_id
1 'polypeptide(L)'
;MRRSLLRSGVLPAAAVLVLLAGCGGSDDEASTAAPEETSASETTASETTESEEPTGSEFCTEAASIQERINGSAAAAGDPSQLPQIFREAAEEIRAIEAPSELEQDWGALADGAEQFATTLEDVDLTDPNALATLQEQLAPLEQQLTSASTNVQNYLVEECDMEMPAEESAPAT
;
A
#
# COMPACT_ATOMS: atom_id res chain seq x y z
N MET A 1 10.14 -50.85 6.88
CA MET A 1 11.29 -51.30 7.71
C MET A 1 12.52 -50.56 7.19
N ARG A 2 13.33 -49.75 7.88
CA ARG A 2 13.51 -49.33 9.28
C ARG A 2 14.04 -47.87 9.21
N ARG A 3 13.33 -46.88 9.76
CA ARG A 3 13.70 -46.09 10.96
C ARG A 3 15.17 -45.66 11.04
N SER A 4 15.40 -44.35 10.88
CA SER A 4 16.37 -43.61 11.70
C SER A 4 15.60 -42.55 12.48
N LEU A 5 15.52 -42.77 13.80
CA LEU A 5 15.01 -41.90 14.84
C LEU A 5 16.23 -41.25 15.51
N LEU A 6 16.34 -39.93 15.59
CA LEU A 6 17.13 -39.16 16.57
C LEU A 6 16.87 -37.66 16.29
N ARG A 7 16.74 -36.70 17.22
CA ARG A 7 16.53 -36.65 18.66
C ARG A 7 16.55 -35.15 19.02
N SER A 8 15.56 -34.68 19.79
CA SER A 8 15.65 -33.67 20.87
C SER A 8 16.32 -32.28 20.67
N GLY A 9 15.61 -31.24 21.12
CA GLY A 9 16.17 -29.97 21.62
C GLY A 9 15.14 -28.82 21.61
N VAL A 10 14.25 -28.67 22.60
CA VAL A 10 14.35 -27.80 23.80
C VAL A 10 14.47 -26.29 23.48
N LEU A 11 13.40 -25.53 23.82
CA LEU A 11 13.29 -24.06 23.89
C LEU A 11 14.43 -23.40 24.70
N PRO A 12 14.72 -22.12 24.48
CA PRO A 12 14.29 -21.17 25.51
C PRO A 12 13.82 -19.80 25.00
N ALA A 13 12.89 -19.23 25.77
CA ALA A 13 12.64 -17.80 25.84
C ALA A 13 13.89 -17.06 26.35
N ALA A 14 14.29 -15.99 25.67
CA ALA A 14 15.25 -15.03 26.17
C ALA A 14 14.88 -13.64 25.65
N ALA A 15 14.32 -12.81 26.54
CA ALA A 15 14.27 -11.37 26.38
C ALA A 15 15.71 -10.84 26.45
N VAL A 16 16.16 -10.17 25.39
CA VAL A 16 17.42 -9.43 25.37
C VAL A 16 17.12 -8.01 24.93
N LEU A 17 17.06 -7.11 25.91
CA LEU A 17 17.20 -5.67 25.73
C LEU A 17 18.63 -5.40 25.26
N VAL A 18 18.83 -5.12 23.97
CA VAL A 18 20.10 -4.58 23.46
C VAL A 18 19.95 -3.07 23.30
N LEU A 19 20.75 -2.40 24.11
CA LEU A 19 20.90 -0.96 24.26
C LEU A 19 21.43 -0.30 22.99
N LEU A 20 20.95 0.94 22.79
CA LEU A 20 21.47 1.91 21.83
C LEU A 20 22.99 1.97 21.87
N ALA A 21 23.62 1.63 20.75
CA ALA A 21 25.01 1.93 20.46
C ALA A 21 25.15 2.12 18.95
N GLY A 22 25.55 3.32 18.52
CA GLY A 22 26.02 3.49 17.14
C GLY A 22 25.71 4.79 16.41
N CYS A 23 25.44 5.92 17.08
CA CYS A 23 25.71 7.21 16.46
C CYS A 23 27.21 7.49 16.63
N GLY A 24 28.01 7.12 15.63
CA GLY A 24 29.46 7.29 15.61
C GLY A 24 29.90 7.85 14.27
N GLY A 25 30.48 9.05 14.28
CA GLY A 25 31.10 9.66 13.10
C GLY A 25 31.50 11.11 13.36
N SER A 26 32.65 11.31 14.00
CA SER A 26 33.23 12.60 14.39
C SER A 26 34.04 13.27 13.26
N ASP A 27 33.84 14.58 13.12
CA ASP A 27 34.78 15.71 12.91
C ASP A 27 36.19 15.48 12.31
N ASP A 28 36.52 16.23 11.25
CA ASP A 28 37.87 16.72 10.97
C ASP A 28 37.84 18.13 10.34
N GLU A 29 38.39 19.09 11.09
CA GLU A 29 38.54 20.53 10.82
C GLU A 29 39.89 20.86 10.16
N ALA A 30 39.89 21.81 9.21
CA ALA A 30 40.74 23.02 9.19
C ALA A 30 41.14 23.47 7.76
N SER A 31 40.69 24.65 7.31
CA SER A 31 41.43 25.90 7.53
C SER A 31 41.07 27.03 6.53
N THR A 32 40.70 28.19 7.10
CA THR A 32 40.97 29.58 6.66
C THR A 32 40.11 30.23 5.56
N ALA A 33 39.12 31.05 5.95
CA ALA A 33 39.16 32.53 6.01
C ALA A 33 37.73 33.14 5.98
N ALA A 34 37.43 34.02 6.95
CA ALA A 34 36.15 34.73 7.14
C ALA A 34 36.15 36.13 6.47
N PRO A 35 35.09 36.96 6.60
CA PRO A 35 33.63 36.70 6.50
C PRO A 35 32.96 37.67 5.50
N GLU A 36 31.81 37.32 4.90
CA GLU A 36 30.82 38.33 4.51
C GLU A 36 29.40 37.79 4.71
N GLU A 37 28.59 38.62 5.35
CA GLU A 37 27.21 38.32 5.70
C GLU A 37 26.32 38.25 4.46
N THR A 38 25.53 37.19 4.37
CA THR A 38 24.26 37.19 3.64
C THR A 38 23.33 36.21 4.32
N SER A 39 22.27 36.77 4.90
CA SER A 39 21.04 36.04 5.21
C SER A 39 20.45 35.50 3.92
N ALA A 40 20.20 34.20 3.85
CA ALA A 40 18.90 33.64 3.45
C ALA A 40 18.93 32.11 3.40
N SER A 41 17.94 31.53 4.07
CA SER A 41 17.31 30.23 3.78
C SER A 41 18.10 28.97 4.12
N GLU A 42 17.88 28.53 5.35
CA GLU A 42 17.70 27.11 5.63
C GLU A 42 16.60 26.57 4.71
N THR A 43 16.94 25.62 3.84
CA THR A 43 15.99 24.61 3.40
C THR A 43 16.73 23.30 3.34
N THR A 44 16.47 22.53 4.37
CA THR A 44 16.48 21.07 4.44
C THR A 44 16.65 20.45 3.06
N ALA A 45 17.82 19.88 2.79
CA ALA A 45 17.90 18.71 1.94
C ALA A 45 17.22 17.58 2.73
N SER A 46 15.89 17.56 2.67
CA SER A 46 15.15 16.34 2.92
C SER A 46 15.58 15.40 1.81
N GLU A 47 16.26 14.32 2.19
CA GLU A 47 16.11 13.05 1.49
C GLU A 47 14.61 12.74 1.49
N THR A 48 13.90 13.29 0.51
CA THR A 48 12.66 12.69 0.08
C THR A 48 13.10 11.39 -0.53
N THR A 49 12.76 10.30 0.14
CA THR A 49 12.77 8.95 -0.39
C THR A 49 12.25 9.04 -1.82
N GLU A 50 13.17 8.93 -2.77
CA GLU A 50 12.88 8.79 -4.19
C GLU A 50 12.04 7.50 -4.24
N SER A 51 10.72 7.68 -4.25
CA SER A 51 9.81 6.60 -4.61
C SER A 51 10.21 6.32 -6.05
N GLU A 52 10.85 5.17 -6.29
CA GLU A 52 11.30 4.75 -7.61
C GLU A 52 10.16 5.05 -8.59
N GLU A 53 10.34 6.04 -9.46
CA GLU A 53 9.36 6.33 -10.49
C GLU A 53 9.26 5.05 -11.31
N PRO A 54 8.07 4.43 -11.47
CA PRO A 54 7.96 3.18 -12.19
C PRO A 54 8.53 3.41 -13.58
N THR A 55 9.55 2.65 -13.98
CA THR A 55 10.17 2.74 -15.31
C THR A 55 9.28 2.14 -16.41
N GLY A 56 7.96 2.20 -16.21
CA GLY A 56 6.93 1.51 -16.97
C GLY A 56 6.04 2.46 -17.79
N SER A 57 5.11 1.84 -18.52
CA SER A 57 4.11 2.49 -19.37
C SER A 57 3.29 3.57 -18.64
N GLU A 58 2.58 4.45 -19.38
CA GLU A 58 1.69 5.49 -18.83
C GLU A 58 0.71 4.90 -17.79
N PHE A 59 0.17 3.71 -18.07
CA PHE A 59 -0.64 2.92 -17.16
C PHE A 59 0.03 2.69 -15.79
N CYS A 60 1.33 2.37 -15.75
CA CYS A 60 2.07 2.13 -14.52
C CYS A 60 2.12 3.39 -13.64
N THR A 61 2.41 4.55 -14.24
CA THR A 61 2.45 5.83 -13.52
C THR A 61 1.07 6.21 -12.99
N GLU A 62 0.03 6.04 -13.80
CA GLU A 62 -1.33 6.38 -13.41
C GLU A 62 -1.88 5.43 -12.34
N ALA A 63 -1.64 4.13 -12.47
CA ALA A 63 -2.05 3.11 -11.50
C ALA A 63 -1.36 3.31 -10.13
N ALA A 64 -0.07 3.68 -10.12
CA ALA A 64 0.64 4.03 -8.88
C ALA A 64 0.02 5.26 -8.20
N SER A 65 -0.29 6.32 -8.97
CA SER A 65 -0.92 7.53 -8.42
C SER A 65 -2.30 7.26 -7.82
N ILE A 66 -3.10 6.38 -8.45
CA ILE A 66 -4.40 5.97 -7.89
C ILE A 66 -4.20 5.23 -6.57
N GLN A 67 -3.26 4.28 -6.47
CA GLN A 67 -3.01 3.56 -5.21
C GLN A 67 -2.62 4.50 -4.07
N GLU A 68 -1.72 5.46 -4.32
CA GLU A 68 -1.32 6.46 -3.33
C GLU A 68 -2.51 7.31 -2.88
N ARG A 69 -3.37 7.73 -3.82
CA ARG A 69 -4.56 8.53 -3.52
C ARG A 69 -5.59 7.74 -2.74
N ILE A 70 -5.84 6.49 -3.10
CA ILE A 70 -6.76 5.61 -2.37
C ILE A 70 -6.23 5.36 -0.96
N ASN A 71 -4.94 5.05 -0.79
CA ASN A 71 -4.34 4.88 0.53
C ASN A 71 -4.40 6.16 1.38
N GLY A 72 -4.12 7.32 0.76
CA GLY A 72 -4.23 8.62 1.42
C GLY A 72 -5.66 8.97 1.82
N SER A 73 -6.63 8.70 0.95
CA SER A 73 -8.05 8.94 1.21
C SER A 73 -8.62 7.98 2.27
N ALA A 74 -8.22 6.72 2.26
CA ALA A 74 -8.61 5.74 3.28
C ALA A 74 -8.05 6.12 4.67
N ALA A 75 -6.81 6.61 4.74
CA ALA A 75 -6.22 7.13 5.97
C ALA A 75 -6.90 8.43 6.45
N ALA A 76 -7.43 9.22 5.52
CA ALA A 76 -8.13 10.47 5.80
C ALA A 76 -9.64 10.30 6.07
N ALA A 77 -10.23 9.15 5.69
CA ALA A 77 -11.64 8.85 5.86
C ALA A 77 -11.98 8.63 7.35
N GLY A 78 -12.13 9.73 8.08
CA GLY A 78 -12.57 9.74 9.48
C GLY A 78 -14.08 9.54 9.64
N ASP A 79 -14.85 9.63 8.55
CA ASP A 79 -16.31 9.51 8.54
C ASP A 79 -16.78 8.45 7.52
N PRO A 80 -17.45 7.37 7.95
CA PRO A 80 -17.92 6.31 7.06
C PRO A 80 -19.01 6.76 6.09
N SER A 81 -19.70 7.88 6.34
CA SER A 81 -20.68 8.44 5.41
C SER A 81 -20.06 9.02 4.13
N GLN A 82 -18.74 9.25 4.11
CA GLN A 82 -18.02 9.70 2.91
C GLN A 82 -17.59 8.54 2.00
N LEU A 83 -17.59 7.31 2.52
CA LEU A 83 -17.11 6.13 1.78
C LEU A 83 -17.81 5.91 0.44
N PRO A 84 -19.16 6.00 0.31
CA PRO A 84 -19.80 5.80 -0.97
C PRO A 84 -19.26 6.74 -2.05
N GLN A 85 -18.95 7.99 -1.68
CA GLN A 85 -18.45 8.95 -2.63
C GLN A 85 -16.98 8.72 -3.01
N ILE A 86 -16.15 8.34 -2.04
CA ILE A 86 -14.75 7.94 -2.29
C ILE A 86 -14.71 6.76 -3.28
N PHE A 87 -15.58 5.76 -3.10
CA PHE A 87 -15.65 4.60 -4.00
C PHE A 87 -16.14 4.96 -5.41
N ARG A 88 -17.10 5.90 -5.56
CA ARG A 88 -17.51 6.39 -6.89
C ARG A 88 -16.38 7.12 -7.59
N GLU A 89 -15.71 8.03 -6.88
CA GLU A 89 -14.57 8.77 -7.44
C GLU A 89 -13.46 7.81 -7.86
N ALA A 90 -13.13 6.80 -7.04
CA ALA A 90 -12.18 5.76 -7.41
C ALA A 90 -12.62 4.97 -8.65
N ALA A 91 -13.90 4.57 -8.76
CA ALA A 91 -14.41 3.87 -9.93
C ALA A 91 -14.30 4.70 -11.21
N GLU A 92 -14.58 6.00 -11.14
CA GLU A 92 -14.43 6.93 -12.27
C GLU A 92 -12.97 7.11 -12.67
N GLU A 93 -12.07 7.27 -11.70
CA GLU A 93 -10.64 7.40 -11.94
C GLU A 93 -10.04 6.13 -12.57
N ILE A 94 -10.42 4.95 -12.07
CA ILE A 94 -9.98 3.67 -12.65
C ILE A 94 -10.45 3.58 -14.11
N ARG A 95 -11.71 3.91 -14.42
CA ARG A 95 -12.22 3.87 -15.81
C ARG A 95 -11.61 4.91 -16.74
N ALA A 96 -11.05 5.98 -16.20
CA ALA A 96 -10.41 7.02 -17.01
C ALA A 96 -9.06 6.56 -17.57
N ILE A 97 -8.43 5.55 -16.96
CA ILE A 97 -7.15 5.00 -17.39
C ILE A 97 -7.39 3.87 -18.40
N GLU A 98 -6.67 3.93 -19.52
CA GLU A 98 -6.69 2.88 -20.53
C GLU A 98 -5.77 1.72 -20.10
N ALA A 99 -6.39 0.62 -19.65
CA ALA A 99 -5.64 -0.55 -19.23
C ALA A 99 -5.08 -1.34 -20.43
N PRO A 100 -3.91 -1.99 -20.27
CA PRO A 100 -3.40 -2.96 -21.24
C PRO A 100 -4.44 -4.04 -21.54
N SER A 101 -4.47 -4.56 -22.78
CA SER A 101 -5.49 -5.52 -23.22
C SER A 101 -5.54 -6.82 -22.38
N GLU A 102 -4.43 -7.17 -21.73
CA GLU A 102 -4.37 -8.32 -20.82
C GLU A 102 -5.04 -8.05 -19.45
N LEU A 103 -5.14 -6.79 -19.05
CA LEU A 103 -5.78 -6.35 -17.81
C LEU A 103 -7.16 -5.71 -18.02
N GLU A 104 -7.59 -5.43 -19.26
CA GLU A 104 -8.83 -4.71 -19.55
C GLU A 104 -10.04 -5.27 -18.77
N GLN A 105 -10.17 -6.60 -18.70
CA GLN A 105 -11.22 -7.26 -17.93
C GLN A 105 -11.08 -7.08 -16.42
N ASP A 106 -9.86 -7.26 -15.89
CA ASP A 106 -9.59 -7.17 -14.45
C ASP A 106 -9.69 -5.72 -13.95
N TRP A 107 -9.18 -4.77 -14.74
CA TRP A 107 -9.28 -3.34 -14.49
C TRP A 107 -10.74 -2.85 -14.52
N GLY A 108 -11.52 -3.33 -15.49
CA GLY A 108 -12.97 -3.10 -15.53
C GLY A 108 -13.67 -3.68 -14.29
N ALA A 109 -13.30 -4.88 -13.86
CA ALA A 109 -13.87 -5.51 -12.67
C ALA A 109 -13.57 -4.72 -11.39
N LEU A 110 -12.38 -4.10 -11.27
CA LEU A 110 -12.05 -3.22 -10.15
C LEU A 110 -12.95 -1.97 -10.11
N ALA A 111 -13.15 -1.31 -11.25
CA ALA A 111 -14.04 -0.16 -11.33
C ALA A 111 -15.50 -0.52 -11.03
N ASP A 112 -15.99 -1.60 -11.62
CA ASP A 112 -17.37 -2.09 -11.41
C ASP A 112 -17.59 -2.49 -9.94
N GLY A 113 -16.59 -3.12 -9.33
CA GLY A 113 -16.64 -3.44 -7.91
C GLY A 113 -16.70 -2.20 -7.04
N ALA A 114 -15.85 -1.20 -7.29
CA ALA A 114 -15.87 0.06 -6.55
C ALA A 114 -17.24 0.77 -6.65
N GLU A 115 -17.86 0.81 -7.83
CA GLU A 115 -19.22 1.35 -8.00
C GLU A 115 -20.28 0.52 -7.26
N GLN A 116 -20.15 -0.81 -7.28
CA GLN A 116 -21.06 -1.69 -6.55
C GLN A 116 -20.92 -1.55 -5.03
N PHE A 117 -19.70 -1.35 -4.53
CA PHE A 117 -19.43 -1.00 -3.13
C PHE A 117 -20.09 0.33 -2.77
N ALA A 118 -19.93 1.37 -3.60
CA ALA A 118 -20.56 2.66 -3.38
C ALA A 118 -22.09 2.54 -3.29
N THR A 119 -22.70 1.84 -4.26
CA THR A 119 -24.15 1.63 -4.31
C THR A 119 -24.63 0.86 -3.08
N THR A 120 -23.93 -0.21 -2.69
CA THR A 120 -24.28 -1.02 -1.52
C THR A 120 -24.19 -0.21 -0.22
N LEU A 121 -23.20 0.67 -0.10
CA LEU A 121 -23.06 1.54 1.07
C LEU A 121 -24.14 2.64 1.13
N GLU A 122 -24.70 3.07 0.00
CA GLU A 122 -25.84 4.00 -0.01
C GLU A 122 -27.14 3.33 0.45
N ASP A 123 -27.29 2.03 0.20
CA ASP A 123 -28.47 1.25 0.60
C ASP A 123 -28.42 0.78 2.06
N VAL A 124 -27.25 0.77 2.70
CA VAL A 124 -27.04 0.28 4.08
C VAL A 124 -26.99 1.43 5.08
N ASP A 125 -27.80 1.34 6.14
CA ASP A 125 -27.71 2.26 7.27
C ASP A 125 -26.49 1.91 8.15
N LEU A 126 -25.40 2.64 7.96
CA LEU A 126 -24.14 2.45 8.72
C LEU A 126 -24.26 2.75 10.22
N THR A 127 -25.40 3.25 10.69
CA THR A 127 -25.70 3.41 12.12
C THR A 127 -26.35 2.18 12.75
N ASP A 128 -26.81 1.22 11.93
CA ASP A 128 -27.35 -0.06 12.41
C ASP A 128 -26.21 -0.98 12.92
N PRO A 129 -26.30 -1.54 14.13
CA PRO A 129 -25.32 -2.50 14.63
C PRO A 129 -25.16 -3.77 13.77
N ASN A 130 -26.09 -4.08 12.87
CA ASN A 130 -26.05 -5.22 11.95
C ASN A 130 -25.63 -4.85 10.52
N ALA A 131 -25.36 -3.57 10.25
CA ALA A 131 -24.99 -3.07 8.92
C ALA A 131 -23.80 -3.82 8.32
N LEU A 132 -22.77 -4.05 9.14
CA LEU A 132 -21.52 -4.68 8.70
C LEU A 132 -21.71 -6.16 8.30
N ALA A 133 -22.57 -6.91 9.00
CA ALA A 133 -22.89 -8.28 8.64
C ALA A 133 -23.65 -8.34 7.31
N THR A 134 -24.62 -7.44 7.13
CA THR A 134 -25.39 -7.31 5.89
C THR A 134 -24.49 -6.93 4.71
N LEU A 135 -23.56 -6.02 4.94
CA LEU A 135 -22.59 -5.58 3.94
C LEU A 135 -21.70 -6.74 3.50
N GLN A 136 -21.15 -7.52 4.46
CA GLN A 136 -20.33 -8.71 4.16
C GLN A 136 -21.10 -9.75 3.36
N GLU A 137 -22.36 -10.06 3.70
CA GLU A 137 -23.16 -11.03 2.95
C GLU A 137 -23.42 -10.58 1.51
N GLN A 138 -23.64 -9.28 1.29
CA GLN A 138 -23.87 -8.73 -0.05
C GLN A 138 -22.60 -8.65 -0.89
N LEU A 139 -21.44 -8.39 -0.27
CA LEU A 139 -20.16 -8.20 -0.94
C LEU A 139 -19.34 -9.48 -1.09
N ALA A 140 -19.62 -10.54 -0.33
CA ALA A 140 -18.92 -11.82 -0.41
C ALA A 140 -18.72 -12.36 -1.86
N PRO A 141 -19.74 -12.34 -2.76
CA PRO A 141 -19.52 -12.76 -4.14
C PRO A 141 -18.59 -11.82 -4.92
N LEU A 142 -18.63 -10.52 -4.61
CA LEU A 142 -17.81 -9.50 -5.24
C LEU A 142 -16.35 -9.59 -4.77
N GLU A 143 -16.11 -9.91 -3.49
CA GLU A 143 -14.76 -10.09 -2.94
C GLU A 143 -13.96 -11.15 -3.70
N GLN A 144 -14.56 -12.30 -4.06
CA GLN A 144 -13.85 -13.31 -4.85
C GLN A 144 -13.44 -12.82 -6.23
N GLN A 145 -14.33 -12.09 -6.89
CA GLN A 145 -14.06 -11.53 -8.21
C GLN A 145 -12.95 -10.48 -8.13
N LEU A 146 -13.06 -9.56 -7.17
CA LEU A 146 -12.07 -8.51 -6.95
C LEU A 146 -10.72 -9.04 -6.49
N THR A 147 -10.68 -10.09 -5.69
CA THR A 147 -9.42 -10.73 -5.28
C THR A 147 -8.65 -11.24 -6.49
N SER A 148 -9.34 -11.87 -7.44
CA SER A 148 -8.71 -12.39 -8.66
C SER A 148 -8.22 -11.23 -9.54
N ALA A 149 -9.06 -10.24 -9.79
CA ALA A 149 -8.72 -9.07 -10.58
C ALA A 149 -7.55 -8.26 -9.98
N SER A 150 -7.61 -8.01 -8.67
CA SER A 150 -6.56 -7.32 -7.93
C SER A 150 -5.23 -8.09 -7.96
N THR A 151 -5.26 -9.42 -7.89
CA THR A 151 -4.06 -10.26 -8.00
C THR A 151 -3.43 -10.14 -9.39
N ASN A 152 -4.24 -10.19 -10.44
CA ASN A 152 -3.75 -10.08 -11.81
C ASN A 152 -3.12 -8.70 -12.07
N VAL A 153 -3.79 -7.63 -11.63
CA VAL A 153 -3.26 -6.26 -11.72
C VAL A 153 -1.96 -6.12 -10.93
N GLN A 154 -1.90 -6.60 -9.68
CA GLN A 154 -0.67 -6.54 -8.87
C GLN A 154 0.49 -7.29 -9.53
N ASN A 155 0.24 -8.50 -10.04
CA ASN A 155 1.28 -9.27 -10.74
C ASN A 155 1.81 -8.50 -11.96
N TYR A 156 0.92 -7.89 -12.74
CA TYR A 156 1.33 -7.07 -13.88
C TYR A 156 2.16 -5.86 -13.45
N LEU A 157 1.76 -5.14 -12.39
CA LEU A 157 2.54 -4.00 -11.90
C LEU A 157 3.95 -4.42 -11.41
N VAL A 158 4.09 -5.59 -10.81
CA VAL A 158 5.39 -6.13 -10.42
C VAL A 158 6.23 -6.54 -11.64
N GLU A 159 5.63 -7.26 -12.58
CA GLU A 159 6.35 -7.85 -13.71
C GLU A 159 6.69 -6.84 -14.81
N GLU A 160 5.80 -5.90 -15.10
CA GLU A 160 5.91 -4.98 -16.24
C GLU A 160 6.19 -3.53 -15.83
N CYS A 161 5.90 -3.14 -14.59
CA CYS A 161 6.18 -1.79 -14.09
C CYS A 161 7.36 -1.74 -13.12
N ASP A 162 8.01 -2.89 -12.84
CA ASP A 162 9.06 -3.05 -11.82
C ASP A 162 8.66 -2.46 -10.45
N MET A 163 7.37 -2.43 -10.12
CA MET A 163 6.92 -1.99 -8.81
C MET A 163 7.22 -3.10 -7.80
N GLU A 164 8.23 -2.90 -6.96
CA GLU A 164 8.42 -3.75 -5.79
C GLU A 164 7.15 -3.65 -4.94
N MET A 165 6.37 -4.74 -4.84
CA MET A 165 5.39 -4.83 -3.76
C MET A 165 6.14 -4.55 -2.47
N PRO A 166 5.59 -3.75 -1.53
CA PRO A 166 6.21 -3.58 -0.24
C PRO A 166 6.39 -4.98 0.31
N ALA A 167 7.64 -5.47 0.29
CA ALA A 167 7.94 -6.84 0.62
C ALA A 167 7.34 -7.05 1.99
N GLU A 168 6.33 -7.92 2.09
CA GLU A 168 5.68 -8.22 3.35
C GLU A 168 6.80 -8.39 4.37
N GLU A 169 6.89 -7.44 5.30
CA GLU A 169 7.81 -7.50 6.42
C GLU A 169 7.59 -8.89 6.99
N SER A 170 8.58 -9.75 6.78
CA SER A 170 8.46 -11.18 6.93
C SER A 170 7.85 -11.45 8.30
N ALA A 171 6.58 -11.86 8.31
CA ALA A 171 5.89 -12.20 9.54
C ALA A 171 6.80 -13.16 10.33
N PRO A 172 7.22 -12.82 11.56
CA PRO A 172 7.99 -13.77 12.34
C PRO A 172 7.07 -14.96 12.63
N ALA A 173 7.44 -16.12 12.07
CA ALA A 173 6.79 -17.39 12.33
C ALA A 173 6.57 -17.57 13.84
N THR A 174 5.31 -17.73 14.25
CA THR A 174 4.94 -18.08 15.63
C THR A 174 4.96 -19.59 15.83
#